data_AF-A0A3D1CKZ8-F1
#
_entry.id   AF-A0A3D1CKZ8-F1
#
_cell.length_a   1.000
_cell.length_b   1.000
_cell.length_c   1.000
_cell.angle_alpha   90.00
_cell.angle_beta   90.00
_cell.angle_gamma   90.00
#
_symmetry.space_group_name_H-M   'P 1'
#
loop_
_entity.id
_entity.type
_entity.pdbx_description
1 polymer ?
#
loop_
_entity_poly.entity_id
_entity_poly.type
_entity_poly.pdbx_seq_one_letter_code
_entity_poly.pdbx_strand_id
1 'polypeptide(L)'
;MVMRPHQQTDSMETISNLDNLAKCVSYSFMDTLNADPDATSNGADHYPRQVFSGHYVPVSPTPLEDPEYVAHSKNLFRELGFADSLAQSADFMRVFSGNLAYVPEPMRKVGWACGYALSIYGTEYTQQCPFQTGNGYGDGRAISVLATVINGHHWEMQLKGGGRTPYCRGADGRAVLRSSVREFLAQEHMHALGVPTSRSLGLYVSKTE
;
A
#
# COMPACT_ATOMS: atom_id res chain seq x y z
N MET A 1 43.82 11.84 -10.72
CA MET A 1 42.40 12.23 -10.61
C MET A 1 41.66 11.65 -11.80
N VAL A 2 41.10 10.44 -11.67
CA VAL A 2 40.41 9.75 -12.76
C VAL A 2 38.98 10.26 -12.80
N MET A 3 38.66 11.07 -13.80
CA MET A 3 37.28 11.48 -14.12
C MET A 3 36.49 10.23 -14.51
N ARG A 4 35.50 9.83 -13.70
CA ARG A 4 34.55 8.79 -14.09
C ARG A 4 33.63 9.37 -15.17
N PRO A 5 33.38 8.64 -16.28
CA PRO A 5 32.46 9.11 -17.31
C PRO A 5 31.05 9.27 -16.72
N HIS A 6 30.42 10.39 -17.07
CA HIS A 6 28.99 10.63 -16.84
C HIS A 6 28.21 9.46 -17.46
N GLN A 7 27.54 8.67 -16.62
CA GLN A 7 26.54 7.72 -17.11
C GLN A 7 25.42 8.54 -17.74
N GLN A 8 25.24 8.30 -19.03
CA GLN A 8 24.15 8.79 -19.84
C GLN A 8 22.85 8.33 -19.15
N THR A 9 22.09 9.27 -18.60
CA THR A 9 20.75 9.00 -18.08
C THR A 9 19.88 8.60 -19.26
N ASP A 10 19.63 7.30 -19.44
CA ASP A 10 18.51 6.82 -20.23
C ASP A 10 17.26 7.58 -19.74
N SER A 11 16.61 8.30 -20.65
CA SER A 11 15.33 8.93 -20.36
C SER A 11 14.35 7.83 -19.98
N MET A 12 14.03 7.70 -18.69
CA MET A 12 13.02 6.75 -18.25
C MET A 12 11.73 7.03 -19.01
N GLU A 13 11.24 6.01 -19.72
CA GLU A 13 9.96 6.06 -20.42
C GLU A 13 8.87 6.40 -19.40
N THR A 14 8.05 7.41 -19.71
CA THR A 14 6.99 7.85 -18.79
C THR A 14 5.97 6.74 -18.61
N ILE A 15 5.69 6.37 -17.36
CA ILE A 15 4.71 5.35 -17.00
C ILE A 15 3.31 5.97 -17.18
N SER A 16 2.65 5.62 -18.27
CA SER A 16 1.39 6.25 -18.69
C SER A 16 0.16 5.35 -18.59
N ASN A 17 0.35 4.06 -18.33
CA ASN A 17 -0.69 3.04 -18.21
C ASN A 17 -0.23 1.93 -17.26
N LEU A 18 -1.18 1.06 -16.86
CA LEU A 18 -0.90 -0.01 -15.92
C LEU A 18 0.09 -1.07 -16.45
N ASP A 19 0.11 -1.34 -17.76
CA ASP A 19 1.09 -2.25 -18.37
C ASP A 19 2.53 -1.74 -18.26
N ASN A 20 2.74 -0.43 -18.34
CA ASN A 20 4.05 0.18 -18.12
C ASN A 20 4.45 0.07 -16.64
N LEU A 21 3.51 0.32 -15.73
CA LEU A 21 3.74 0.18 -14.29
C LEU A 21 4.07 -1.27 -13.90
N ALA A 22 3.42 -2.24 -14.55
CA ALA A 22 3.64 -3.67 -14.31
C ALA A 22 5.09 -4.10 -14.58
N LYS A 23 5.79 -3.45 -15.51
CA LYS A 23 7.21 -3.72 -15.78
C LYS A 23 8.13 -3.30 -14.63
N CYS A 24 7.69 -2.40 -13.77
CA CYS A 24 8.46 -1.88 -12.64
C CYS A 24 8.25 -2.68 -11.35
N VAL A 25 7.36 -3.67 -11.33
CA VAL A 25 7.04 -4.37 -10.08
C VAL A 25 8.18 -5.25 -9.60
N SER A 26 8.35 -5.32 -8.29
CA SER A 26 9.29 -6.21 -7.63
C SER A 26 8.71 -6.60 -6.29
N TYR A 27 8.32 -7.87 -6.16
CA TYR A 27 7.76 -8.42 -4.94
C TYR A 27 8.82 -9.11 -4.08
N SER A 28 10.07 -8.62 -4.12
CA SER A 28 11.20 -9.22 -3.40
C SER A 28 10.90 -9.45 -1.91
N PHE A 29 10.15 -8.55 -1.26
CA PHE A 29 9.65 -8.74 0.10
C PHE A 29 8.83 -10.04 0.23
N MET A 30 7.81 -10.23 -0.60
CA MET A 30 6.95 -11.42 -0.56
C MET A 30 7.67 -12.68 -1.05
N ASP A 31 8.63 -12.54 -1.97
CA ASP A 31 9.39 -13.65 -2.55
C ASP A 31 10.46 -14.20 -1.61
N THR A 32 10.98 -13.35 -0.71
CA THR A 32 12.09 -13.71 0.19
C THR A 32 11.65 -13.98 1.62
N LEU A 33 10.51 -13.43 2.04
CA LEU A 33 10.00 -13.60 3.40
C LEU A 33 8.92 -14.67 3.47
N ASN A 34 8.82 -15.30 4.64
CA ASN A 34 7.81 -16.30 4.92
C ASN A 34 6.46 -15.63 5.21
N ALA A 35 5.43 -16.01 4.47
CA ALA A 35 4.04 -15.73 4.84
C ALA A 35 3.68 -16.44 6.16
N ASP A 36 2.63 -15.96 6.82
CA ASP A 36 1.97 -16.68 7.90
C ASP A 36 1.52 -18.08 7.42
N PRO A 37 1.95 -19.17 8.08
CA PRO A 37 1.59 -20.54 7.69
C PRO A 37 0.08 -20.82 7.78
N ASP A 38 -0.66 -20.06 8.59
CA ASP A 38 -2.11 -20.21 8.74
C ASP A 38 -2.91 -19.38 7.73
N ALA A 39 -2.24 -18.65 6.84
CA ALA A 39 -2.90 -17.82 5.84
C ALA A 39 -3.55 -18.64 4.73
N THR A 40 -4.67 -18.11 4.23
CA THR A 40 -5.33 -18.63 3.04
C THR A 40 -4.54 -18.29 1.79
N SER A 41 -4.46 -19.24 0.85
CA SER A 41 -3.70 -19.06 -0.40
C SER A 41 -4.33 -18.03 -1.35
N ASN A 42 -5.62 -17.74 -1.19
CA ASN A 42 -6.36 -16.76 -1.99
C ASN A 42 -6.48 -15.37 -1.32
N GLY A 43 -5.86 -15.19 -0.14
CA GLY A 43 -5.90 -13.94 0.61
C GLY A 43 -7.26 -13.59 1.22
N ALA A 44 -8.16 -14.56 1.39
CA ALA A 44 -9.47 -14.38 2.02
C ALA A 44 -9.37 -14.33 3.57
N ASP A 45 -8.39 -13.60 4.10
CA ASP A 45 -8.08 -13.45 5.52
C ASP A 45 -8.66 -12.14 6.08
N HIS A 46 -9.99 -12.04 6.17
CA HIS A 46 -10.68 -10.79 6.58
C HIS A 46 -11.21 -10.80 8.03
N TYR A 47 -11.12 -11.94 8.71
CA TYR A 47 -11.62 -12.10 10.06
C TYR A 47 -10.50 -11.90 11.09
N PRO A 48 -10.76 -11.17 12.20
CA PRO A 48 -9.80 -11.04 13.28
C PRO A 48 -9.36 -12.41 13.78
N ARG A 49 -8.04 -12.63 13.81
CA ARG A 49 -7.42 -13.82 14.42
C ARG A 49 -6.05 -13.48 14.98
N GLN A 50 -5.52 -14.37 15.81
CA GLN A 50 -4.13 -14.28 16.24
C GLN A 50 -3.22 -14.73 15.10
N VAL A 51 -2.12 -14.01 14.88
CA VAL A 51 -1.05 -14.38 13.95
C VAL A 51 0.18 -14.65 14.80
N PHE A 52 0.62 -15.91 14.84
CA PHE A 52 1.71 -16.34 15.71
C PHE A 52 3.09 -16.32 15.04
N SER A 53 3.13 -16.34 13.71
CA SER A 53 4.38 -16.41 12.95
C SER A 53 4.19 -15.89 11.52
N GLY A 54 5.28 -15.84 10.75
CA GLY A 54 5.31 -15.22 9.43
C GLY A 54 5.58 -13.72 9.50
N HIS A 55 6.07 -13.17 8.40
CA HIS A 55 6.40 -11.75 8.26
C HIS A 55 5.21 -10.93 7.73
N TYR A 56 4.30 -11.60 7.02
CA TYR A 56 3.10 -10.99 6.45
C TYR A 56 1.99 -12.04 6.30
N VAL A 57 0.75 -11.56 6.18
CA VAL A 57 -0.40 -12.37 5.78
C VAL A 57 -0.81 -11.91 4.38
N PRO A 58 -0.90 -12.81 3.37
CA PRO A 58 -1.59 -12.51 2.11
C PRO A 58 -3.04 -12.09 2.39
N VAL A 59 -3.44 -10.92 1.90
CA VAL A 59 -4.81 -10.41 2.07
C VAL A 59 -5.26 -9.72 0.80
N SER A 60 -6.42 -10.12 0.29
CA SER A 60 -7.08 -9.46 -0.82
C SER A 60 -7.81 -8.20 -0.33
N PRO A 61 -7.59 -7.01 -0.92
CA PRO A 61 -8.35 -5.84 -0.53
C PRO A 61 -9.85 -6.02 -0.80
N THR A 62 -10.68 -5.36 0.00
CA THR A 62 -12.11 -5.19 -0.27
C THR A 62 -12.27 -3.94 -1.14
N PRO A 63 -12.71 -4.06 -2.41
CA PRO A 63 -12.84 -2.90 -3.29
C PRO A 63 -13.80 -1.86 -2.73
N LEU A 64 -13.58 -0.58 -3.07
CA LEU A 64 -14.63 0.43 -3.04
C LEU A 64 -15.58 0.22 -4.23
N GLU A 65 -16.88 0.35 -3.98
CA GLU A 65 -17.90 0.43 -5.03
C GLU A 65 -17.85 1.80 -5.71
N ASP A 66 -18.01 1.85 -7.04
CA ASP A 66 -18.04 3.07 -7.86
C ASP A 66 -17.00 4.14 -7.46
N PRO A 67 -15.69 3.84 -7.52
CA PRO A 67 -14.65 4.75 -7.07
C PRO A 67 -14.57 6.02 -7.92
N GLU A 68 -14.50 7.17 -7.25
CA GLU A 68 -14.33 8.50 -7.84
C GLU A 68 -12.96 9.09 -7.47
N TYR A 69 -12.33 9.78 -8.41
CA TYR A 69 -11.08 10.50 -8.18
C TYR A 69 -11.30 11.75 -7.31
N VAL A 70 -10.44 11.94 -6.32
CA VAL A 70 -10.42 13.18 -5.49
C VAL A 70 -9.15 13.98 -5.75
N ALA A 71 -7.98 13.37 -5.57
CA ALA A 71 -6.69 14.04 -5.68
C ALA A 71 -5.54 13.04 -5.91
N HIS A 72 -4.41 13.51 -6.41
CA HIS A 72 -3.14 12.77 -6.40
C HIS A 72 -1.96 13.72 -6.21
N SER A 73 -0.81 13.20 -5.73
CA SER A 73 0.38 14.04 -5.60
C SER A 73 1.10 14.16 -6.94
N LYS A 74 0.99 15.34 -7.56
CA LYS A 74 1.70 15.66 -8.81
C LYS A 74 3.22 15.59 -8.66
N ASN A 75 3.73 15.92 -7.47
CA ASN A 75 5.16 15.87 -7.20
C ASN A 75 5.65 14.44 -7.09
N LEU A 76 4.94 13.59 -6.35
CA LEU A 76 5.28 12.16 -6.28
C LEU A 76 5.13 11.48 -7.63
N PHE A 77 4.07 11.79 -8.40
CA PHE A 77 3.90 11.25 -9.75
C PHE A 77 5.09 11.61 -10.64
N ARG A 78 5.54 12.88 -10.62
CA ARG A 78 6.74 13.30 -11.36
C ARG A 78 8.01 12.57 -10.89
N GLU A 79 8.17 12.40 -9.58
CA GLU A 79 9.30 11.68 -8.97
C GLU A 79 9.34 10.20 -9.37
N LEU A 80 8.17 9.56 -9.49
CA LEU A 80 8.01 8.18 -9.93
C LEU A 80 8.01 8.02 -11.46
N GLY A 81 8.05 9.12 -12.23
CA GLY A 81 7.94 9.09 -13.68
C GLY A 81 6.55 8.72 -14.21
N PHE A 82 5.50 8.89 -13.39
CA PHE A 82 4.10 8.63 -13.76
C PHE A 82 3.53 9.82 -14.54
N ALA A 83 2.77 9.54 -15.59
CA ALA A 83 1.94 10.56 -16.24
C ALA A 83 0.85 11.05 -15.29
N ASP A 84 0.59 12.37 -15.23
CA ASP A 84 -0.46 12.96 -14.37
C ASP A 84 -1.86 12.36 -14.68
N SER A 85 -2.10 12.02 -15.95
CA SER A 85 -3.34 11.38 -16.40
C SER A 85 -3.54 9.96 -15.87
N LEU A 86 -2.47 9.26 -15.47
CA LEU A 86 -2.56 7.89 -14.96
C LEU A 86 -3.42 7.81 -13.70
N ALA A 87 -3.42 8.85 -12.85
CA ALA A 87 -4.23 8.89 -11.64
C ALA A 87 -5.74 8.84 -11.89
N GLN A 88 -6.18 9.16 -13.11
CA GLN A 88 -7.60 9.17 -13.50
C GLN A 88 -7.94 8.06 -14.50
N SER A 89 -6.97 7.19 -14.85
CA SER A 89 -7.25 6.06 -15.73
C SER A 89 -8.05 5.00 -14.97
N ALA A 90 -9.02 4.39 -15.65
CA ALA A 90 -9.98 3.48 -15.03
C ALA A 90 -9.31 2.23 -14.41
N ASP A 91 -8.22 1.76 -15.00
CA ASP A 91 -7.40 0.64 -14.53
C ASP A 91 -6.58 1.00 -13.27
N PHE A 92 -5.94 2.16 -13.25
CA PHE A 92 -5.18 2.63 -12.09
C PHE A 92 -6.11 2.91 -10.91
N MET A 93 -7.22 3.62 -11.14
CA MET A 93 -8.25 3.87 -10.13
C MET A 93 -8.76 2.55 -9.54
N ARG A 94 -9.04 1.54 -10.38
CA ARG A 94 -9.51 0.22 -9.95
C ARG A 94 -8.53 -0.46 -9.00
N VAL A 95 -7.23 -0.44 -9.30
CA VAL A 95 -6.19 -1.03 -8.44
C VAL A 95 -6.12 -0.28 -7.10
N PHE A 96 -6.02 1.05 -7.15
CA PHE A 96 -5.86 1.87 -5.96
C PHE A 96 -7.16 2.17 -5.20
N SER A 97 -8.27 1.61 -5.66
CA SER A 97 -9.54 1.48 -4.92
C SER A 97 -9.79 0.05 -4.44
N GLY A 98 -8.80 -0.85 -4.55
CA GLY A 98 -8.84 -2.18 -3.94
C GLY A 98 -9.35 -3.32 -4.83
N ASN A 99 -9.48 -3.14 -6.16
CA ASN A 99 -9.83 -4.24 -7.06
C ASN A 99 -8.61 -4.68 -7.90
N LEU A 100 -8.02 -5.81 -7.49
CA LEU A 100 -6.84 -6.39 -8.13
C LEU A 100 -7.15 -7.48 -9.17
N ALA A 101 -8.42 -7.75 -9.47
CA ALA A 101 -8.79 -8.90 -10.30
C ALA A 101 -8.29 -8.82 -11.75
N TYR A 102 -8.08 -7.59 -12.25
CA TYR A 102 -7.77 -7.29 -13.65
C TYR A 102 -6.38 -6.67 -13.85
N VAL A 103 -5.47 -6.85 -12.89
CA VAL A 103 -4.09 -6.37 -13.05
C VAL A 103 -3.35 -7.19 -14.13
N PRO A 104 -2.50 -6.56 -14.94
CA PRO A 104 -1.65 -7.26 -15.91
C PRO A 104 -0.53 -8.04 -15.21
N GLU A 105 -0.09 -9.15 -15.80
CA GLU A 105 1.11 -9.85 -15.34
C GLU A 105 2.35 -8.94 -15.48
N PRO A 106 3.31 -8.94 -14.53
CA PRO A 106 3.43 -9.84 -13.37
C PRO A 106 2.90 -9.23 -12.06
N MET A 107 1.95 -8.30 -12.10
CA MET A 107 1.34 -7.78 -10.87
C MET A 107 0.58 -8.88 -10.13
N ARG A 108 0.66 -8.88 -8.80
CA ARG A 108 -0.06 -9.85 -7.97
C ARG A 108 -1.52 -9.45 -7.81
N LYS A 109 -2.40 -10.46 -7.82
CA LYS A 109 -3.85 -10.31 -7.57
C LYS A 109 -4.22 -10.33 -6.08
N VAL A 110 -3.23 -10.50 -5.21
CA VAL A 110 -3.37 -10.58 -3.75
C VAL A 110 -2.38 -9.61 -3.14
N GLY A 111 -2.83 -8.81 -2.17
CA GLY A 111 -1.99 -7.92 -1.39
C GLY A 111 -1.41 -8.59 -0.15
N TRP A 112 -0.85 -7.81 0.76
CA TRP A 112 -0.39 -8.29 2.06
C TRP A 112 -0.62 -7.29 3.19
N ALA A 113 -0.70 -7.83 4.40
CA ALA A 113 -0.79 -7.07 5.64
C ALA A 113 0.27 -7.57 6.62
N CYS A 114 0.96 -6.66 7.30
CA CYS A 114 2.04 -7.00 8.23
C CYS A 114 1.56 -7.00 9.68
N GLY A 115 2.03 -7.96 10.46
CA GLY A 115 1.84 -8.00 11.91
C GLY A 115 2.88 -7.13 12.62
N TYR A 116 2.49 -6.45 13.69
CA TYR A 116 3.42 -5.74 14.58
C TYR A 116 2.84 -5.62 15.97
N ALA A 117 3.68 -5.60 16.99
CA ALA A 117 3.26 -5.35 18.36
C ALA A 117 3.12 -3.85 18.66
N LEU A 118 2.19 -3.49 19.55
CA LEU A 118 2.07 -2.12 20.06
C LEU A 118 2.88 -1.96 21.34
N SER A 119 3.85 -1.05 21.33
CA SER A 119 4.62 -0.64 22.51
C SER A 119 4.58 0.87 22.69
N ILE A 120 4.32 1.34 23.90
CA ILE A 120 4.33 2.76 24.27
C ILE A 120 5.31 2.92 25.44
N TYR A 121 6.36 3.72 25.23
CA TYR A 121 7.46 3.91 26.19
C TYR A 121 8.09 2.59 26.68
N GLY A 122 8.24 1.63 25.76
CA GLY A 122 8.84 0.33 26.06
C GLY A 122 7.89 -0.65 26.79
N THR A 123 6.66 -0.24 27.09
CA THR A 123 5.65 -1.11 27.67
C THR A 123 4.80 -1.70 26.56
N GLU A 124 4.65 -3.02 26.54
CA GLU A 124 3.74 -3.70 25.62
C GLU A 124 2.27 -3.39 25.98
N TYR A 125 1.45 -3.07 24.98
CA TYR A 125 0.04 -2.75 25.16
C TYR A 125 -0.84 -3.80 24.51
N THR A 126 -1.30 -4.79 25.27
CA THR A 126 -2.19 -5.85 24.78
C THR A 126 -3.67 -5.56 25.01
N GLN A 127 -4.02 -4.52 25.78
CA GLN A 127 -5.40 -4.24 26.22
C GLN A 127 -6.38 -3.99 25.08
N GLN A 128 -5.95 -3.35 23.99
CA GLN A 128 -6.78 -3.11 22.81
C GLN A 128 -6.69 -4.22 21.76
N CYS A 129 -5.95 -5.30 22.04
CA CYS A 129 -6.00 -6.53 21.26
C CYS A 129 -7.24 -7.33 21.70
N PRO A 130 -8.12 -7.76 20.79
CA PRO A 130 -9.29 -8.57 21.13
C PRO A 130 -8.94 -9.86 21.86
N PHE A 131 -7.73 -10.37 21.64
CA PHE A 131 -7.22 -11.61 22.23
C PHE A 131 -6.42 -11.38 23.51
N GLN A 132 -6.14 -10.12 23.88
CA GLN A 132 -5.31 -9.74 25.04
C GLN A 132 -3.88 -10.31 25.03
N THR A 133 -3.39 -10.78 23.89
CA THR A 133 -2.06 -11.40 23.73
C THR A 133 -1.04 -10.56 22.96
N GLY A 134 -1.46 -9.44 22.35
CA GLY A 134 -0.62 -8.68 21.42
C GLY A 134 -0.57 -9.23 19.99
N ASN A 135 -0.86 -10.51 19.78
CA ASN A 135 -0.78 -11.20 18.49
C ASN A 135 -1.89 -10.85 17.46
N GLY A 136 -2.71 -9.85 17.77
CA GLY A 136 -3.77 -9.35 16.89
C GLY A 136 -3.53 -7.92 16.40
N TYR A 137 -2.36 -7.36 16.66
CA TYR A 137 -1.94 -6.06 16.12
C TYR A 137 -1.16 -6.24 14.81
N GLY A 138 -1.23 -5.19 14.00
CA GLY A 138 -0.72 -5.18 12.64
C GLY A 138 -1.55 -4.22 11.80
N ASP A 139 -1.41 -4.35 10.50
CA ASP A 139 -2.13 -3.56 9.51
C ASP A 139 -3.63 -3.86 9.52
N GLY A 140 -4.36 -3.29 10.47
CA GLY A 140 -5.79 -3.60 10.69
C GLY A 140 -6.76 -3.02 9.67
N ARG A 141 -6.30 -2.03 8.89
CA ARG A 141 -7.08 -1.40 7.81
C ARG A 141 -6.19 -0.98 6.63
N ALA A 142 -4.97 -1.51 6.60
CA ALA A 142 -4.00 -1.20 5.57
C ALA A 142 -3.66 -2.49 4.85
N ILE A 143 -3.60 -2.43 3.52
CA ILE A 143 -3.23 -3.59 2.69
C ILE A 143 -2.31 -3.08 1.60
N SER A 144 -1.13 -3.66 1.51
CA SER A 144 -0.16 -3.32 0.48
C SER A 144 -0.51 -4.08 -0.79
N VAL A 145 -0.63 -3.35 -1.90
CA VAL A 145 -1.18 -3.88 -3.17
C VAL A 145 -0.18 -3.84 -4.32
N LEU A 146 0.91 -3.11 -4.16
CA LEU A 146 1.95 -3.01 -5.17
C LEU A 146 3.31 -2.78 -4.52
N ALA A 147 4.32 -3.49 -5.00
CA ALA A 147 5.72 -3.21 -4.70
C ALA A 147 6.46 -3.01 -6.03
N THR A 148 7.26 -1.95 -6.13
CA THR A 148 7.99 -1.59 -7.36
C THR A 148 9.42 -1.21 -7.07
N VAL A 149 10.30 -1.33 -8.07
CA VAL A 149 11.60 -0.65 -8.11
C VAL A 149 11.54 0.42 -9.20
N ILE A 150 11.57 1.69 -8.78
CA ILE A 150 11.51 2.85 -9.66
C ILE A 150 12.66 3.77 -9.29
N ASN A 151 13.42 4.23 -10.28
CA ASN A 151 14.63 5.04 -10.07
C ASN A 151 15.65 4.40 -9.10
N GLY A 152 15.72 3.05 -9.07
CA GLY A 152 16.59 2.32 -8.15
C GLY A 152 16.10 2.28 -6.69
N HIS A 153 14.91 2.79 -6.41
CA HIS A 153 14.30 2.79 -5.08
C HIS A 153 13.15 1.79 -5.00
N HIS A 154 13.05 1.07 -3.88
CA HIS A 154 11.90 0.23 -3.57
C HIS A 154 10.75 1.10 -3.07
N TRP A 155 9.57 0.93 -3.68
CA TRP A 155 8.34 1.58 -3.27
C TRP A 155 7.30 0.52 -2.94
N GLU A 156 6.71 0.66 -1.76
CA GLU A 156 5.52 -0.08 -1.35
C GLU A 156 4.32 0.86 -1.41
N MET A 157 3.27 0.44 -2.10
CA MET A 157 2.03 1.22 -2.22
C MET A 157 0.92 0.53 -1.45
N GLN A 158 0.48 1.19 -0.39
CA GLN A 158 -0.45 0.64 0.60
C GLN A 158 -1.79 1.38 0.57
N LEU A 159 -2.88 0.61 0.54
CA LEU A 159 -4.25 1.11 0.61
C LEU A 159 -4.66 1.29 2.07
N LYS A 160 -4.77 2.54 2.51
CA LYS A 160 -5.38 2.86 3.81
C LYS A 160 -6.90 2.90 3.66
N GLY A 161 -7.59 1.99 4.34
CA GLY A 161 -9.01 1.72 4.12
C GLY A 161 -9.27 0.59 3.13
N GLY A 162 -8.26 -0.25 2.84
CA GLY A 162 -8.34 -1.36 1.90
C GLY A 162 -9.27 -2.52 2.33
N GLY A 163 -9.95 -2.41 3.47
CA GLY A 163 -10.82 -3.44 4.01
C GLY A 163 -10.23 -4.14 5.23
N ARG A 164 -10.92 -5.19 5.67
CA ARG A 164 -10.56 -5.93 6.89
C ARG A 164 -9.39 -6.89 6.62
N THR A 165 -8.54 -7.01 7.63
CA THR A 165 -7.41 -7.95 7.70
C THR A 165 -7.53 -8.76 9.00
N PRO A 166 -6.66 -9.76 9.25
CA PRO A 166 -6.60 -10.45 10.56
C PRO A 166 -6.35 -9.50 11.73
N TYR A 167 -5.78 -8.33 11.46
CA TYR A 167 -5.39 -7.31 12.44
C TYR A 167 -6.46 -6.23 12.65
N CYS A 168 -7.67 -6.35 12.06
CA CYS A 168 -8.68 -5.29 12.11
C CYS A 168 -9.30 -5.06 13.50
N ARG A 169 -9.07 -5.95 14.47
CA ARG A 169 -9.49 -5.83 15.88
C ARG A 169 -10.99 -5.57 16.10
N GLY A 170 -11.83 -5.89 15.12
CA GLY A 170 -13.29 -5.67 15.14
C GLY A 170 -13.77 -4.42 14.41
N ALA A 171 -12.87 -3.61 13.84
CA ALA A 171 -13.24 -2.49 12.95
C ALA A 171 -13.61 -2.99 11.54
N ASP A 172 -14.23 -2.11 10.76
CA ASP A 172 -14.65 -2.34 9.37
C ASP A 172 -13.49 -2.36 8.34
N GLY A 173 -12.28 -1.94 8.73
CA GLY A 173 -11.14 -1.87 7.85
C GLY A 173 -11.17 -0.71 6.84
N ARG A 174 -12.10 0.24 6.99
CA ARG A 174 -12.27 1.39 6.08
C ARG A 174 -11.59 2.66 6.61
N ALA A 175 -11.45 3.64 5.72
CA ALA A 175 -10.95 4.96 6.03
C ALA A 175 -11.95 6.01 5.52
N VAL A 176 -12.28 6.99 6.38
CA VAL A 176 -13.18 8.08 6.02
C VAL A 176 -12.41 9.20 5.31
N LEU A 177 -13.03 9.83 4.29
CA LEU A 177 -12.40 10.86 3.45
C LEU A 177 -11.73 11.98 4.26
N ARG A 178 -12.38 12.48 5.32
CA ARG A 178 -11.82 13.53 6.18
C ARG A 178 -10.44 13.18 6.77
N SER A 179 -10.24 11.92 7.14
CA SER A 179 -8.98 11.45 7.72
C SER A 179 -7.92 11.32 6.63
N SER A 180 -8.31 10.76 5.48
CA SER A 180 -7.43 10.56 4.33
C SER A 180 -6.93 11.89 3.75
N VAL A 181 -7.80 12.90 3.65
CA VAL A 181 -7.41 14.26 3.21
C VAL A 181 -6.39 14.89 4.16
N ARG A 182 -6.60 14.79 5.49
CA ARG A 182 -5.66 15.33 6.48
C ARG A 182 -4.28 14.68 6.38
N GLU A 183 -4.25 13.37 6.22
CA GLU A 183 -3.00 12.62 6.08
C GLU A 183 -2.27 12.94 4.78
N PHE A 184 -3.01 13.00 3.67
CA PHE A 184 -2.47 13.40 2.37
C PHE A 184 -1.79 14.76 2.43
N LEU A 185 -2.49 15.77 2.97
CA LEU A 185 -1.96 17.12 3.08
C LEU A 185 -0.77 17.19 4.04
N ALA A 186 -0.83 16.51 5.18
CA ALA A 186 0.25 16.52 6.16
C ALA A 186 1.53 15.88 5.60
N GLN A 187 1.42 14.72 4.95
CA GLN A 187 2.56 14.01 4.36
C GLN A 187 3.23 14.82 3.26
N GLU A 188 2.47 15.33 2.29
CA GLU A 188 3.06 16.11 1.20
C GLU A 188 3.65 17.44 1.70
N HIS A 189 3.04 18.06 2.72
CA HIS A 189 3.61 19.26 3.33
C HIS A 189 4.90 18.97 4.10
N MET A 190 4.95 17.91 4.91
CA MET A 190 6.16 17.49 5.60
C MET A 190 7.31 17.19 4.63
N HIS A 191 7.01 16.48 3.54
CA HIS A 191 7.99 16.21 2.50
C HIS A 191 8.50 17.50 1.84
N ALA A 192 7.61 18.44 1.52
CA ALA A 192 8.00 19.74 0.96
C ALA A 192 8.88 20.58 1.91
N LEU A 193 8.76 20.37 3.22
CA LEU A 193 9.63 20.98 4.25
C LEU A 193 10.96 20.22 4.43
N GLY A 194 11.21 19.15 3.68
CA GLY A 194 12.41 18.33 3.80
C GLY A 194 12.40 17.39 5.01
N VAL A 195 11.24 17.18 5.65
CA VAL A 195 11.10 16.25 6.77
C VAL A 195 10.85 14.83 6.23
N PRO A 196 11.65 13.82 6.63
CA PRO A 196 11.40 12.44 6.24
C PRO A 196 10.00 11.98 6.67
N THR A 197 9.21 11.49 5.71
CA THR A 197 7.84 11.05 5.93
C THR A 197 7.42 10.05 4.85
N SER A 198 6.36 9.29 5.12
CA SER A 198 5.65 8.56 4.07
C SER A 198 5.02 9.55 3.08
N ARG A 199 4.79 9.08 1.85
CA ARG A 199 4.25 9.90 0.76
C ARG A 199 2.84 9.46 0.40
N SER A 200 2.06 10.40 -0.11
CA SER A 200 0.67 10.13 -0.50
C SER A 200 0.54 10.10 -2.02
N LEU A 201 0.17 8.94 -2.56
CA LEU A 201 0.04 8.73 -4.00
C LEU A 201 -1.25 9.34 -4.55
N GLY A 202 -2.41 8.92 -4.03
CA GLY A 202 -3.73 9.31 -4.53
C GLY A 202 -4.84 9.14 -3.49
N LEU A 203 -5.96 9.80 -3.75
CA LEU A 203 -7.20 9.71 -2.99
C LEU A 203 -8.35 9.36 -3.96
N TYR A 204 -9.02 8.27 -3.63
CA TYR A 204 -10.24 7.81 -4.28
C TYR A 204 -11.31 7.65 -3.21
N VAL A 205 -12.57 7.89 -3.58
CA VAL A 205 -13.71 7.83 -2.66
C VAL A 205 -14.86 7.05 -3.29
N SER A 206 -15.72 6.46 -2.47
CA SER A 206 -17.03 5.99 -2.89
C SER A 206 -18.10 6.87 -2.27
N LYS A 207 -19.22 7.07 -2.97
CA LYS A 207 -20.41 7.72 -2.39
C LYS A 207 -21.38 6.72 -1.77
N THR A 208 -21.17 5.42 -1.96
CA THR A 208 -22.05 4.36 -1.46
C THR A 208 -21.54 3.72 -0.16
N GLU A 209 -20.28 3.97 0.23
CA GLU A 209 -19.61 3.44 1.43
C GLU A 209 -18.90 4.50 2.28
#